data_AF-A0A5S4SLY9-F1
#
_entry.id   AF-A0A5S4SLY9-F1
#
_cell.length_a   1.000
_cell.length_b   1.000
_cell.length_c   1.000
_cell.angle_alpha   90.00
_cell.angle_beta   90.00
_cell.angle_gamma   90.00
#
_symmetry.space_group_name_H-M   'P 1'
#
loop_
_entity.id
_entity.type
_entity.pdbx_description
1 polymer ?
#
loop_
_entity_poly.entity_id
_entity_poly.type
_entity_poly.pdbx_seq_one_letter_code
_entity_poly.pdbx_strand_id
1 'polypeptide(L)'
;MTLSELEDGLRSAQLFSACGQFRSEPGAIRLQLAIGWDWLPTSRDQPDPIHGLKQLDQLDAAGLRPERRAAEMSLVKAVLVGQRSVESYPVLIEGPDDYAQAALAGAQFAARMAARELLLEQPGFWVKVVTLYIAGFWPCGILPNQDLVIY
;
A
#
# COMPACT_ATOMS: atom_id res chain seq x y z
N MET A 1 -14.03 -3.67 -6.62
CA MET A 1 -12.78 -4.13 -5.98
C MET A 1 -13.13 -5.03 -4.82
N THR A 2 -12.90 -6.32 -4.97
CA THR A 2 -13.08 -7.36 -3.95
C THR A 2 -11.72 -7.81 -3.41
N LEU A 3 -11.73 -8.61 -2.33
CA LEU A 3 -10.50 -9.19 -1.79
C LEU A 3 -9.77 -10.08 -2.82
N SER A 4 -10.51 -10.89 -3.58
CA SER A 4 -9.95 -11.77 -4.61
C SER A 4 -9.34 -10.97 -5.76
N GLU A 5 -10.03 -9.92 -6.23
CA GLU A 5 -9.52 -9.06 -7.30
C GLU A 5 -8.19 -8.40 -6.90
N LEU A 6 -8.10 -7.92 -5.64
CA LEU A 6 -6.88 -7.32 -5.11
C LEU A 6 -5.76 -8.36 -4.96
N GLU A 7 -6.09 -9.57 -4.53
CA GLU A 7 -5.14 -10.67 -4.37
C GLU A 7 -4.53 -11.08 -5.72
N ASP A 8 -5.37 -11.30 -6.73
CA ASP A 8 -4.94 -11.68 -8.08
C ASP A 8 -4.12 -10.57 -8.74
N GLY A 9 -4.53 -9.31 -8.56
CA GLY A 9 -3.77 -8.14 -9.00
C GLY A 9 -2.38 -8.10 -8.37
N LEU A 10 -2.27 -8.27 -7.06
CA LEU A 10 -0.99 -8.28 -6.35
C LEU A 10 -0.07 -9.44 -6.75
N ARG A 11 -0.62 -10.64 -6.97
CA ARG A 11 0.16 -11.82 -7.40
C ARG A 11 0.76 -11.67 -8.79
N SER A 12 0.06 -10.97 -9.67
CA SER A 12 0.47 -10.75 -11.07
C SER A 12 1.19 -9.41 -11.28
N ALA A 13 1.20 -8.54 -10.28
CA ALA A 13 1.77 -7.20 -10.38
C ALA A 13 3.28 -7.24 -10.63
N GLN A 14 3.72 -6.41 -11.58
CA GLN A 14 5.12 -6.00 -11.68
C GLN A 14 5.30 -4.74 -10.82
N LEU A 15 5.43 -4.95 -9.50
CA LEU A 15 5.61 -3.85 -8.56
C LEU A 15 6.78 -2.95 -9.01
N PHE A 16 6.59 -1.64 -8.90
CA PHE A 16 7.59 -0.61 -9.22
C PHE A 16 7.97 -0.46 -10.70
N SER A 17 7.32 -1.20 -11.61
CA SER A 17 7.57 -1.11 -13.07
C SER A 17 7.27 0.27 -13.67
N ALA A 18 6.47 1.11 -13.00
CA ALA A 18 6.08 2.45 -13.44
C ALA A 18 6.61 3.58 -12.53
N CYS A 19 7.54 3.29 -11.62
CA CYS A 19 8.17 4.31 -10.77
C CYS A 19 8.82 5.44 -11.58
N GLY A 20 8.64 6.68 -11.13
CA GLY A 20 9.17 7.88 -11.80
C GLY A 20 8.35 8.35 -13.00
N GLN A 21 7.32 7.61 -13.40
CA GLN A 21 6.46 7.92 -14.56
C GLN A 21 5.13 8.58 -14.16
N PHE A 22 4.85 8.67 -12.86
CA PHE A 22 3.58 9.16 -12.36
C PHE A 22 3.31 10.63 -12.77
N ARG A 23 2.06 10.92 -13.14
CA ARG A 23 1.59 12.27 -13.43
C ARG A 23 0.57 12.64 -12.36
N SER A 24 0.75 13.80 -11.72
CA SER A 24 -0.16 14.27 -10.68
C SER A 24 -1.60 14.33 -11.16
N GLU A 25 -2.51 13.92 -10.28
CA GLU A 25 -3.96 13.90 -10.49
C GLU A 25 -4.67 14.27 -9.17
N PRO A 26 -5.97 14.59 -9.18
CA PRO A 26 -6.69 14.87 -7.95
C PRO A 26 -6.55 13.74 -6.91
N GLY A 27 -6.06 14.07 -5.71
CA GLY A 27 -5.83 13.10 -4.65
C GLY A 27 -4.51 12.33 -4.74
N ALA A 28 -3.61 12.66 -5.66
CA ALA A 28 -2.26 12.11 -5.75
C ALA A 28 -1.28 13.06 -6.47
N ILE A 29 -0.20 13.42 -5.79
CA ILE A 29 0.84 14.31 -6.30
C ILE A 29 2.13 13.53 -6.57
N ARG A 30 2.82 13.89 -7.66
CA ARG A 30 4.16 13.38 -7.95
C ARG A 30 5.17 13.90 -6.93
N LEU A 31 6.06 13.04 -6.45
CA LEU A 31 7.03 13.31 -5.37
C LEU A 31 7.81 14.62 -5.56
N GLN A 32 8.31 14.90 -6.76
CA GLN A 32 9.12 16.08 -7.03
C GLN A 32 8.36 17.42 -6.86
N LEU A 33 7.03 17.37 -6.77
CA LEU A 33 6.16 18.54 -6.54
C LEU A 33 5.61 18.58 -5.10
N ALA A 34 5.80 17.53 -4.32
CA ALA A 34 5.25 17.43 -2.97
C ALA A 34 6.16 18.15 -1.97
N ILE A 35 5.56 18.97 -1.10
CA ILE A 35 6.23 19.71 -0.03
C ILE A 35 5.50 19.43 1.28
N GLY A 36 6.25 19.18 2.35
CA GLY A 36 5.67 18.97 3.69
C GLY A 36 4.84 17.70 3.79
N TRP A 37 5.30 16.62 3.16
CA TRP A 37 4.68 15.30 3.21
C TRP A 37 5.40 14.39 4.21
N ASP A 38 4.68 13.39 4.71
CA ASP A 38 5.20 12.36 5.61
C ASP A 38 5.24 11.00 4.91
N TRP A 39 6.21 10.16 5.29
CA TRP A 39 6.30 8.79 4.78
C TRP A 39 5.06 7.97 5.14
N LEU A 40 4.59 7.16 4.18
CA LEU A 40 3.62 6.12 4.49
C LEU A 40 4.27 5.05 5.40
N PRO A 41 3.48 4.39 6.26
CA PRO A 41 3.99 3.33 7.13
C PRO A 41 4.60 2.17 6.34
N THR A 42 5.72 1.66 6.84
CA THR A 42 6.47 0.53 6.26
C THR A 42 6.66 -0.61 7.25
N SER A 43 6.17 -0.49 8.48
CA SER A 43 6.30 -1.52 9.51
C SER A 43 4.95 -1.90 10.10
N ARG A 44 4.84 -3.15 10.55
CA ARG A 44 3.58 -3.70 11.06
C ARG A 44 3.00 -2.94 12.24
N ASP A 45 3.87 -2.40 13.08
CA ASP A 45 3.54 -1.83 14.39
C ASP A 45 3.40 -0.29 14.34
N GLN A 46 3.63 0.32 13.17
CA GLN A 46 3.28 1.72 12.94
C GLN A 46 1.74 1.91 12.95
N PRO A 47 1.26 3.05 13.46
CA PRO A 47 -0.16 3.37 13.43
C PRO A 47 -0.65 3.58 12.00
N ASP A 48 -1.93 3.28 11.76
CA ASP A 48 -2.60 3.66 10.53
C ASP A 48 -2.94 5.17 10.56
N PRO A 49 -2.31 6.01 9.72
CA PRO A 49 -2.58 7.46 9.69
C PRO A 49 -3.99 7.83 9.21
N ILE A 50 -4.72 6.92 8.58
CA ILE A 50 -6.04 7.20 8.00
C ILE A 50 -7.15 6.86 8.97
N HIS A 51 -7.13 5.63 9.49
CA HIS A 51 -8.23 5.11 10.30
C HIS A 51 -7.86 4.95 11.78
N GLY A 52 -6.58 5.06 12.13
CA GLY A 52 -6.10 4.78 13.49
C GLY A 52 -6.52 3.40 13.97
N LEU A 53 -7.08 3.34 15.18
CA LEU A 53 -7.60 2.09 15.77
C LEU A 53 -9.06 1.79 15.41
N LYS A 54 -9.77 2.73 14.78
CA LYS A 54 -11.22 2.66 14.57
C LYS A 54 -11.66 1.41 13.81
N GLN A 55 -10.91 1.03 12.76
CA GLN A 55 -11.22 -0.18 11.99
C GLN A 55 -11.03 -1.46 12.80
N LEU A 56 -10.04 -1.50 13.70
CA LEU A 56 -9.82 -2.66 14.55
C LEU A 56 -11.00 -2.84 15.51
N ASP A 57 -11.46 -1.75 16.13
CA ASP A 57 -12.62 -1.77 17.02
C ASP A 57 -13.89 -2.21 16.30
N GLN A 58 -14.10 -1.74 15.06
CA GLN A 58 -15.24 -2.14 14.23
C GLN A 58 -15.21 -3.62 13.85
N LEU A 59 -14.05 -4.14 13.43
CA LEU A 59 -13.87 -5.55 13.09
C LEU A 59 -14.08 -6.44 14.32
N ASP A 60 -13.58 -6.01 15.48
CA ASP A 60 -13.73 -6.73 16.74
C ASP A 60 -15.20 -6.74 17.19
N ALA A 61 -15.91 -5.61 17.09
CA ALA A 61 -17.34 -5.50 17.38
C ALA A 61 -18.21 -6.35 16.42
N ALA A 62 -17.80 -6.48 15.16
CA ALA A 62 -18.46 -7.32 14.16
C ALA A 62 -18.10 -8.82 14.30
N GLY A 63 -17.18 -9.17 15.21
CA GLY A 63 -16.74 -10.57 15.41
C GLY A 63 -15.80 -11.10 14.33
N LEU A 64 -15.29 -10.25 13.43
CA LEU A 64 -14.53 -10.62 12.22
C LEU A 64 -13.03 -10.83 12.46
N ARG A 65 -12.62 -11.16 13.69
CA ARG A 65 -11.19 -11.31 14.04
C ARG A 65 -10.48 -12.42 13.26
N PRO A 66 -11.06 -13.64 13.13
CA PRO A 66 -10.46 -14.70 12.31
C PRO A 66 -10.34 -14.32 10.83
N GLU A 67 -11.40 -13.74 10.26
CA GLU A 67 -11.52 -13.32 8.87
C GLU A 67 -10.51 -12.22 8.56
N ARG A 68 -10.39 -11.22 9.44
CA ARG A 68 -9.34 -10.19 9.37
C ARG A 68 -7.97 -10.80 9.26
N ARG A 69 -7.62 -11.72 10.16
CA ARG A 69 -6.29 -12.34 10.17
C ARG A 69 -6.03 -13.13 8.89
N ALA A 70 -7.03 -13.84 8.38
CA ALA A 70 -6.93 -14.59 7.13
C ALA A 70 -6.75 -13.65 5.92
N ALA A 71 -7.56 -12.61 5.80
CA ALA A 71 -7.51 -11.64 4.71
C ALA A 71 -6.20 -10.84 4.69
N GLU A 72 -5.78 -10.31 5.84
CA GLU A 72 -4.49 -9.60 5.98
C GLU A 72 -3.34 -10.50 5.53
N MET A 73 -3.33 -11.77 5.98
CA MET A 73 -2.30 -12.73 5.61
C MET A 73 -2.33 -13.07 4.12
N SER A 74 -3.52 -13.19 3.51
CA SER A 74 -3.67 -13.53 2.09
C SER A 74 -3.07 -12.45 1.20
N LEU A 75 -3.42 -11.18 1.45
CA LEU A 75 -2.92 -10.07 0.64
C LEU A 75 -1.42 -9.82 0.84
N VAL A 76 -0.89 -9.97 2.06
CA VAL A 76 0.57 -9.90 2.29
C VAL A 76 1.30 -11.00 1.52
N LYS A 77 0.77 -12.23 1.54
CA LYS A 77 1.35 -13.32 0.75
C LYS A 77 1.30 -13.03 -0.75
N ALA A 78 0.22 -12.42 -1.24
CA ALA A 78 0.11 -12.01 -2.64
C ALA A 78 1.18 -10.99 -3.02
N VAL A 79 1.40 -9.96 -2.19
CA VAL A 79 2.51 -9.01 -2.35
C VAL A 79 3.85 -9.75 -2.44
N LEU A 80 4.14 -10.67 -1.52
CA LEU A 80 5.39 -11.43 -1.53
C LEU A 80 5.54 -12.34 -2.76
N VAL A 81 4.43 -12.90 -3.27
CA VAL A 81 4.45 -13.72 -4.48
C VAL A 81 4.79 -12.89 -5.71
N GLY A 82 4.18 -11.71 -5.86
CA GLY A 82 4.48 -10.78 -6.96
C GLY A 82 5.94 -10.30 -6.99
N GLN A 83 6.65 -10.39 -5.86
CA GLN A 83 8.05 -10.01 -5.73
C GLN A 83 9.05 -11.12 -6.10
N ARG A 84 8.64 -12.40 -6.09
CA ARG A 84 9.56 -13.54 -6.22
C ARG A 84 10.34 -13.59 -7.53
N SER A 85 9.86 -12.91 -8.56
CA SER A 85 10.49 -12.83 -9.88
C SER A 85 11.45 -11.65 -10.04
N VAL A 86 11.64 -10.81 -9.02
CA VAL A 86 12.46 -9.60 -9.12
C VAL A 86 13.72 -9.70 -8.28
N GLU A 87 14.87 -9.62 -8.93
CA GLU A 87 16.19 -9.71 -8.29
C GLU A 87 16.64 -8.37 -7.67
N SER A 88 16.29 -7.24 -8.30
CA SER A 88 16.58 -5.89 -7.78
C SER A 88 15.63 -4.84 -8.35
N TYR A 89 15.57 -3.67 -7.70
CA TYR A 89 14.78 -2.51 -8.16
C TYR A 89 15.68 -1.27 -8.35
N PRO A 90 16.45 -1.18 -9.45
CA PRO A 90 17.40 -0.08 -9.65
C PRO A 90 16.76 1.32 -9.62
N VAL A 91 15.49 1.44 -10.02
CA VAL A 91 14.74 2.70 -10.01
C VAL A 91 14.52 3.26 -8.59
N LEU A 92 14.64 2.41 -7.56
CA LEU A 92 14.51 2.75 -6.15
C LEU A 92 15.86 3.00 -5.46
N ILE A 93 16.96 3.01 -6.20
CA ILE A 93 18.29 3.32 -5.69
C ILE A 93 18.64 4.75 -6.07
N GLU A 94 18.88 5.60 -5.07
CA GLU A 94 19.28 7.00 -5.25
C GLU A 94 20.60 7.26 -4.53
N GLY A 95 21.69 7.26 -5.29
CA GLY A 95 23.03 7.40 -4.72
C GLY A 95 23.35 6.25 -3.75
N PRO A 96 23.67 6.54 -2.47
CA PRO A 96 23.93 5.51 -1.47
C PRO A 96 22.65 4.87 -0.88
N ASP A 97 21.48 5.45 -1.16
CA ASP A 97 20.22 5.06 -0.53
C ASP A 97 19.46 4.04 -1.39
N ASP A 98 19.11 2.90 -0.80
CA ASP A 98 18.26 1.87 -1.42
C ASP A 98 16.91 1.82 -0.71
N TYR A 99 15.86 2.26 -1.41
CA TYR A 99 14.52 2.33 -0.88
C TYR A 99 13.69 1.06 -1.14
N ALA A 100 14.24 0.02 -1.77
CA ALA A 100 13.50 -1.18 -2.12
C ALA A 100 12.82 -1.82 -0.90
N GLN A 101 13.53 -1.95 0.22
CA GLN A 101 12.95 -2.53 1.44
C GLN A 101 11.80 -1.69 1.99
N ALA A 102 11.94 -0.36 2.01
CA ALA A 102 10.89 0.55 2.46
C ALA A 102 9.65 0.45 1.56
N ALA A 103 9.85 0.44 0.24
CA ALA A 103 8.77 0.35 -0.74
C ALA A 103 8.00 -0.98 -0.63
N LEU A 104 8.72 -2.11 -0.51
CA LEU A 104 8.14 -3.44 -0.37
C LEU A 104 7.38 -3.60 0.95
N ALA A 105 7.94 -3.08 2.04
CA ALA A 105 7.31 -3.16 3.35
C ALA A 105 6.08 -2.23 3.43
N GLY A 106 6.11 -1.08 2.75
CA GLY A 106 4.94 -0.22 2.52
C GLY A 106 3.82 -0.92 1.75
N ALA A 107 4.15 -1.67 0.69
CA ALA A 107 3.16 -2.46 -0.05
C ALA A 107 2.47 -3.51 0.84
N GLN A 108 3.23 -4.18 1.70
CA GLN A 108 2.70 -5.15 2.67
C GLN A 108 1.81 -4.48 3.73
N PHE A 109 2.21 -3.31 4.22
CA PHE A 109 1.39 -2.53 5.16
C PHE A 109 0.05 -2.14 4.52
N ALA A 110 0.11 -1.53 3.33
CA ALA A 110 -1.07 -1.11 2.59
C ALA A 110 -2.00 -2.28 2.28
N ALA A 111 -1.46 -3.42 1.87
CA ALA A 111 -2.22 -4.65 1.62
C ALA A 111 -3.02 -5.10 2.86
N ARG A 112 -2.44 -5.02 4.06
CA ARG A 112 -3.14 -5.35 5.31
C ARG A 112 -4.28 -4.38 5.60
N MET A 113 -4.03 -3.08 5.43
CA MET A 113 -5.07 -2.08 5.69
C MET A 113 -6.20 -2.16 4.66
N ALA A 114 -5.87 -2.40 3.39
CA ALA A 114 -6.86 -2.65 2.34
C ALA A 114 -7.72 -3.89 2.64
N ALA A 115 -7.14 -4.95 3.23
CA ALA A 115 -7.91 -6.12 3.67
C ALA A 115 -9.02 -5.72 4.68
N ARG A 116 -8.71 -4.81 5.61
CA ARG A 116 -9.65 -4.33 6.63
C ARG A 116 -10.75 -3.49 6.01
N GLU A 117 -10.38 -2.56 5.13
CA GLU A 117 -11.33 -1.75 4.35
C GLU A 117 -12.32 -2.63 3.58
N LEU A 118 -11.83 -3.67 2.91
CA LEU A 118 -12.68 -4.57 2.13
C LEU A 118 -13.57 -5.46 3.01
N LEU A 119 -13.08 -5.96 4.14
CA LEU A 119 -13.91 -6.75 5.08
C LEU A 119 -15.01 -5.94 5.74
N LEU A 120 -14.78 -4.64 5.95
CA LEU A 120 -15.76 -3.70 6.47
C LEU A 120 -16.67 -3.10 5.38
N GLU A 121 -16.55 -3.57 4.13
CA GLU A 121 -17.27 -3.05 2.96
C GLU A 121 -17.10 -1.54 2.77
N GLN A 122 -15.94 -1.00 3.15
CA GLN A 122 -15.58 0.41 3.13
C GLN A 122 -14.27 0.62 2.35
N PRO A 123 -14.24 0.30 1.04
CA PRO A 123 -13.05 0.55 0.23
C PRO A 123 -12.74 2.05 0.20
N GLY A 124 -11.48 2.41 0.47
CA GLY A 124 -11.08 3.80 0.59
C GLY A 124 -9.61 4.01 0.27
N PHE A 125 -8.91 4.68 1.18
CA PHE A 125 -7.54 5.12 0.98
C PHE A 125 -6.60 3.95 0.70
N TRP A 126 -6.64 2.90 1.52
CA TRP A 126 -5.67 1.80 1.41
C TRP A 126 -5.93 0.91 0.20
N VAL A 127 -7.19 0.70 -0.19
CA VAL A 127 -7.52 0.06 -1.48
C VAL A 127 -6.95 0.86 -2.66
N LYS A 128 -7.04 2.20 -2.62
CA LYS A 128 -6.41 3.07 -3.65
C LYS A 128 -4.89 2.89 -3.66
N VAL A 129 -4.24 2.90 -2.50
CA VAL A 129 -2.78 2.70 -2.38
C VAL A 129 -2.35 1.36 -2.98
N VAL A 130 -3.03 0.26 -2.64
CA VAL A 130 -2.68 -1.05 -3.18
C VAL A 130 -2.91 -1.11 -4.69
N THR A 131 -3.95 -0.47 -5.21
CA THR A 131 -4.19 -0.40 -6.65
C THR A 131 -3.05 0.31 -7.38
N LEU A 132 -2.45 1.34 -6.78
CA LEU A 132 -1.27 2.02 -7.34
C LEU A 132 -0.04 1.11 -7.35
N TYR A 133 0.19 0.33 -6.29
CA TYR A 133 1.23 -0.69 -6.28
C TYR A 133 1.02 -1.73 -7.39
N ILE A 134 -0.22 -2.22 -7.58
CA ILE A 134 -0.57 -3.15 -8.66
C ILE A 134 -0.27 -2.53 -10.04
N ALA A 135 -0.54 -1.24 -10.21
CA ALA A 135 -0.22 -0.49 -11.42
C ALA A 135 1.28 -0.20 -11.62
N GLY A 136 2.14 -0.65 -10.69
CA GLY A 136 3.59 -0.49 -10.78
C GLY A 136 4.13 0.83 -10.23
N PHE A 137 3.30 1.67 -9.60
CA PHE A 137 3.76 2.90 -8.96
C PHE A 137 4.21 2.65 -7.52
N TRP A 138 4.99 3.59 -6.98
CA TRP A 138 5.33 3.60 -5.56
C TRP A 138 4.67 4.80 -4.85
N PRO A 139 3.51 4.60 -4.21
CA PRO A 139 2.99 5.57 -3.25
C PRO A 139 3.87 5.54 -2.00
N CYS A 140 4.70 6.55 -1.82
CA CYS A 140 5.72 6.60 -0.76
C CYS A 140 5.32 7.48 0.41
N GLY A 141 4.37 8.39 0.23
CA GLY A 141 4.05 9.40 1.22
C GLY A 141 2.61 9.87 1.20
N ILE A 142 2.31 10.75 2.14
CA ILE A 142 1.01 11.37 2.32
C ILE A 142 1.16 12.84 2.74
N LEU A 143 0.31 13.71 2.21
CA LEU A 143 0.22 15.11 2.62
C LEU A 143 -0.75 15.29 3.81
N PRO A 144 -0.72 16.43 4.52
CA PRO A 144 -1.65 16.69 5.63
C PRO A 144 -3.13 16.66 5.23
N ASN A 145 -3.45 16.90 3.96
CA ASN A 145 -4.79 16.80 3.39
C ASN A 145 -5.16 15.37 2.94
N GLN A 146 -4.30 14.39 3.21
CA GLN A 146 -4.42 12.97 2.82
C GLN A 146 -4.24 12.69 1.32
N ASP A 147 -3.72 13.64 0.54
CA ASP A 147 -3.30 13.34 -0.84
C ASP A 147 -2.08 12.42 -0.82
N LEU A 148 -2.05 11.45 -1.73
CA LEU A 148 -0.93 10.54 -1.87
C LEU A 148 0.27 11.22 -2.52
N VAL A 149 1.47 10.88 -2.07
CA VAL A 149 2.72 11.24 -2.73
C VAL A 149 3.28 10.01 -3.43
N ILE A 150 3.54 10.13 -4.73
CA ILE A 150 3.93 9.01 -5.60
C ILE A 150 5.24 9.32 -6.32
N TYR A 151 6.20 8.40 -6.24
CA TYR A 151 7.51 8.52 -6.87
C TYR A 151 7.46 8.43 -8.40
#